data_AF-A0A358CS75-F1
#
_entry.id   AF-A0A358CS75-F1
#
_cell.length_a   1.000
_cell.length_b   1.000
_cell.length_c   1.000
_cell.angle_alpha   90.00
_cell.angle_beta   90.00
_cell.angle_gamma   90.00
#
_symmetry.space_group_name_H-M   'P 1'
#
loop_
_entity.id
_entity.type
_entity.pdbx_description
1 polymer ?
#
loop_
_entity_poly.entity_id
_entity_poly.type
_entity_poly.pdbx_seq_one_letter_code
_entity_poly.pdbx_strand_id
1 'polypeptide(L)'
;AFKAGAETVMEPNGRMGMSNMWAWDEAPEPQVFPKTPWALPLTMNDFPYPRDHHGQWFWESGFDKDPLHDAEGIRDWNLRAVFGAFQAMKNGGGAQDHTNAKLTWIAYIGGPRESRRVLGDVVLTQDDIVSKREFSDGCVPSTWSIDLHYPKEQYAQKFPDNPFISIAVHDRRVDRSYGYPIPYRCLYSRTIDNLFLAGRCISVTHRALGTTRVMQTCGMMGEVVGKAASVAIRYGQTPRSVYKNHWAELGELLRVPGKASRETPTAPIEIPDDAMLLASSSGPPTGIDPAELANRLSGIVQDDHEATYQGAWQTSQGLKGYVGHGYHYAPAGSNATATFTLKSPAKGSYDVLVTWQPHPNRGNSVPVSVNSNDAVSSITFNMKKNPPIENTFGKAGQVEVEKGEKITVTIGTDDAGGNAHADAVLLVPRK
;
A
#
# COMPACT_ATOMS: atom_id res chain seq x y z
N ALA A 1 24.95 10.42 14.76
CA ALA A 1 25.58 9.40 13.90
C ALA A 1 26.96 9.85 13.39
N PHE A 2 27.06 10.63 12.30
CA PHE A 2 28.35 11.01 11.68
C PHE A 2 29.36 11.64 12.65
N LYS A 3 28.95 12.67 13.41
CA LYS A 3 29.81 13.31 14.43
C LYS A 3 30.26 12.35 15.56
N ALA A 4 29.54 11.24 15.75
CA ALA A 4 29.88 10.22 16.73
C ALA A 4 30.78 9.10 16.15
N GLY A 5 31.24 9.22 14.90
CA GLY A 5 32.10 8.22 14.25
C GLY A 5 31.36 7.01 13.68
N ALA A 6 30.04 7.09 13.52
CA ALA A 6 29.30 6.05 12.82
C ALA A 6 29.79 5.94 11.36
N GLU A 7 29.99 4.72 10.88
CA GLU A 7 30.36 4.53 9.48
C GLU A 7 29.18 4.90 8.58
N THR A 8 29.44 5.76 7.60
CA THR A 8 28.41 6.29 6.70
C THR A 8 28.82 6.19 5.24
N VAL A 9 27.83 6.09 4.37
CA VAL A 9 27.99 6.18 2.91
C VAL A 9 27.09 7.29 2.37
N MET A 10 27.55 7.96 1.31
CA MET A 10 26.78 8.91 0.52
C MET A 10 27.35 8.88 -0.89
N GLU A 11 26.50 8.70 -1.91
CA GLU A 11 27.03 8.63 -3.27
C GLU A 11 27.57 9.99 -3.71
N PRO A 12 28.70 10.04 -4.43
CA PRO A 12 29.29 11.31 -4.86
C PRO A 12 28.42 12.03 -5.90
N ASN A 13 27.71 11.28 -6.74
CA ASN A 13 26.85 11.74 -7.82
C ASN A 13 25.70 10.73 -8.08
N GLY A 14 24.83 11.05 -9.03
CA GLY A 14 23.63 10.28 -9.36
C GLY A 14 22.55 10.35 -8.28
N ARG A 15 22.64 11.33 -7.37
CA ARG A 15 21.75 11.44 -6.20
C ARG A 15 20.39 11.99 -6.58
N MET A 16 19.39 11.63 -5.78
CA MET A 16 18.09 12.30 -5.82
C MET A 16 18.17 13.69 -5.16
N GLY A 17 17.31 14.60 -5.60
CA GLY A 17 17.34 15.99 -5.16
C GLY A 17 16.56 16.29 -3.88
N MET A 18 16.22 17.56 -3.73
CA MET A 18 15.37 18.09 -2.67
C MET A 18 14.16 18.77 -3.29
N SER A 19 12.98 18.45 -2.79
CA SER A 19 11.72 19.00 -3.29
C SER A 19 11.19 20.15 -2.44
N ASN A 20 10.65 21.18 -3.08
CA ASN A 20 9.83 22.20 -2.42
C ASN A 20 8.47 22.28 -3.14
N MET A 21 7.46 21.69 -2.51
CA MET A 21 6.08 21.77 -3.00
C MET A 21 5.53 23.18 -2.78
N TRP A 22 4.53 23.54 -3.56
CA TRP A 22 3.85 24.82 -3.45
C TRP A 22 2.40 24.70 -3.89
N ALA A 23 1.57 25.67 -3.50
CA ALA A 23 0.17 25.74 -3.86
C ALA A 23 -0.22 27.16 -4.23
N TRP A 24 -1.19 27.25 -5.12
CA TRP A 24 -1.83 28.49 -5.54
C TRP A 24 -3.34 28.30 -5.51
N ASP A 25 -4.11 29.35 -5.73
CA ASP A 25 -5.58 29.26 -5.78
C ASP A 25 -6.15 30.45 -6.54
N GLU A 26 -7.43 30.40 -6.88
CA GLU A 26 -8.17 31.51 -7.50
C GLU A 26 -8.94 32.30 -6.44
N ALA A 27 -8.74 33.62 -6.39
CA ALA A 27 -9.54 34.50 -5.55
C ALA A 27 -10.85 34.92 -6.28
N PRO A 28 -11.88 35.37 -5.54
CA PRO A 28 -13.07 35.95 -6.17
C PRO A 28 -12.77 37.20 -7.02
N GLU A 29 -11.75 37.96 -6.62
CA GLU A 29 -11.36 39.23 -7.24
C GLU A 29 -9.94 39.16 -7.84
N PRO A 30 -9.60 39.99 -8.82
CA PRO A 30 -8.24 40.07 -9.38
C PRO A 30 -7.16 40.28 -8.31
N GLN A 31 -6.04 39.57 -8.47
CA GLN A 31 -4.93 39.58 -7.52
C GLN A 31 -3.66 40.14 -8.15
N VAL A 32 -2.92 40.95 -7.40
CA VAL A 32 -1.63 41.49 -7.82
C VAL A 32 -0.51 40.59 -7.29
N PHE A 33 0.47 40.29 -8.13
CA PHE A 33 1.70 39.63 -7.73
C PHE A 33 2.89 40.55 -8.02
N PRO A 34 3.77 40.84 -7.04
CA PRO A 34 4.87 41.77 -7.22
C PRO A 34 5.89 41.22 -8.24
N LYS A 35 6.64 42.12 -8.87
CA LYS A 35 7.78 41.72 -9.72
C LYS A 35 8.84 41.01 -8.87
N THR A 36 9.38 39.92 -9.37
CA THR A 36 10.38 39.07 -8.70
C THR A 36 11.72 39.03 -9.46
N PRO A 37 12.51 40.13 -9.49
CA PRO A 37 13.75 40.19 -10.28
C PRO A 37 14.83 39.19 -9.84
N TRP A 38 14.71 38.66 -8.62
CA TRP A 38 15.58 37.64 -8.05
C TRP A 38 15.17 36.20 -8.41
N ALA A 39 13.92 35.99 -8.87
CA ALA A 39 13.43 34.68 -9.24
C ALA A 39 14.07 34.18 -10.55
N LEU A 40 13.89 32.91 -10.88
CA LEU A 40 14.35 32.42 -12.17
C LEU A 40 13.52 33.07 -13.29
N PRO A 41 14.15 33.54 -14.38
CA PRO A 41 13.45 34.19 -15.49
C PRO A 41 12.70 33.15 -16.35
N LEU A 42 11.60 32.61 -15.84
CA LEU A 42 10.82 31.54 -16.48
C LEU A 42 9.74 32.08 -17.41
N THR A 43 9.40 31.28 -18.42
CA THR A 43 8.23 31.38 -19.28
C THR A 43 7.33 30.17 -19.03
N MET A 44 6.08 30.19 -19.52
CA MET A 44 5.13 29.10 -19.33
C MET A 44 5.60 27.74 -19.88
N ASN A 45 6.60 27.71 -20.77
CA ASN A 45 7.16 26.49 -21.34
C ASN A 45 8.31 25.88 -20.50
N ASP A 46 8.84 26.61 -19.53
CA ASP A 46 10.02 26.19 -18.75
C ASP A 46 9.65 25.27 -17.56
N PHE A 47 8.36 25.03 -17.32
CA PHE A 47 7.88 24.18 -16.24
C PHE A 47 6.58 23.46 -16.64
N PRO A 48 6.26 22.31 -16.01
CA PRO A 48 4.96 21.69 -16.17
C PRO A 48 3.89 22.57 -15.52
N TYR A 49 2.81 22.87 -16.23
CA TYR A 49 1.70 23.65 -15.69
C TYR A 49 1.19 23.04 -14.36
N PRO A 50 1.12 23.83 -13.26
CA PRO A 50 0.75 23.35 -11.93
C PRO A 50 -0.76 23.10 -11.83
N ARG A 51 -1.20 21.95 -12.36
CA ARG A 51 -2.59 21.47 -12.31
C ARG A 51 -3.04 21.25 -10.88
N ASP A 52 -4.36 21.28 -10.68
CA ASP A 52 -5.02 21.05 -9.39
C ASP A 52 -4.49 21.98 -8.28
N HIS A 53 -4.13 23.22 -8.67
CA HIS A 53 -3.75 24.29 -7.74
C HIS A 53 -2.46 23.99 -6.94
N HIS A 54 -1.58 23.07 -7.40
CA HIS A 54 -0.31 22.78 -6.74
C HIS A 54 0.89 22.48 -7.67
N GLY A 55 2.08 22.77 -7.15
CA GLY A 55 3.34 22.19 -7.60
C GLY A 55 3.72 21.02 -6.71
N GLN A 56 3.77 19.82 -7.30
CA GLN A 56 3.92 18.57 -6.57
C GLN A 56 5.39 18.26 -6.21
N TRP A 57 5.61 17.04 -5.71
CA TRP A 57 6.89 16.47 -5.33
C TRP A 57 8.00 16.57 -6.39
N PHE A 58 7.67 16.72 -7.68
CA PHE A 58 8.65 16.81 -8.77
C PHE A 58 9.28 18.20 -8.92
N TRP A 59 8.83 19.20 -8.15
CA TRP A 59 9.53 20.49 -8.02
C TRP A 59 10.77 20.29 -7.16
N GLU A 60 11.85 19.86 -7.80
CA GLU A 60 13.01 19.23 -7.19
C GLU A 60 14.29 19.62 -7.92
N SER A 61 15.28 20.10 -7.16
CA SER A 61 16.61 20.44 -7.66
C SER A 61 17.69 19.89 -6.73
N GLY A 62 18.94 20.31 -6.94
CA GLY A 62 20.06 19.92 -6.12
C GLY A 62 20.79 18.75 -6.71
N PHE A 63 20.12 17.61 -6.92
CA PHE A 63 20.69 16.39 -7.52
C PHE A 63 22.14 16.12 -7.07
N ASP A 64 23.13 16.36 -7.94
CA ASP A 64 24.56 16.13 -7.66
C ASP A 64 25.23 17.18 -6.76
N LYS A 65 24.52 18.20 -6.29
CA LYS A 65 24.98 19.10 -5.22
C LYS A 65 25.05 18.37 -3.87
N ASP A 66 25.83 18.90 -2.92
CA ASP A 66 25.94 18.29 -1.60
C ASP A 66 24.63 18.52 -0.83
N PRO A 67 23.87 17.47 -0.48
CA PRO A 67 22.54 17.63 0.12
C PRO A 67 22.57 18.19 1.56
N LEU A 68 23.76 18.39 2.15
CA LEU A 68 23.94 18.84 3.52
C LEU A 68 24.63 20.19 3.59
N HIS A 69 25.70 20.40 2.84
CA HIS A 69 26.40 21.68 2.80
C HIS A 69 25.71 22.70 1.88
N ASP A 70 25.07 22.25 0.80
CA ASP A 70 24.34 23.12 -0.13
C ASP A 70 22.83 23.16 0.14
N ALA A 71 22.35 22.56 1.23
CA ALA A 71 20.92 22.35 1.50
C ALA A 71 20.09 23.64 1.40
N GLU A 72 20.57 24.75 1.98
CA GLU A 72 19.88 26.05 1.91
C GLU A 72 19.92 26.63 0.49
N GLY A 73 21.04 26.50 -0.22
CA GLY A 73 21.16 26.95 -1.61
C GLY A 73 20.26 26.17 -2.56
N ILE A 74 20.09 24.86 -2.33
CA ILE A 74 19.15 24.00 -3.09
C ILE A 74 17.71 24.43 -2.82
N ARG A 75 17.35 24.63 -1.54
CA ARG A 75 16.03 25.16 -1.15
C ARG A 75 15.78 26.49 -1.85
N ASP A 76 16.70 27.44 -1.74
CA ASP A 76 16.53 28.79 -2.27
C ASP A 76 16.44 28.78 -3.80
N TRP A 77 17.16 27.88 -4.47
CA TRP A 77 17.01 27.64 -5.90
C TRP A 77 15.59 27.18 -6.26
N ASN A 78 15.03 26.24 -5.50
CA ASN A 78 13.64 25.82 -5.68
C ASN A 78 12.66 26.97 -5.44
N LEU A 79 12.86 27.79 -4.40
CA LEU A 79 12.02 28.97 -4.17
C LEU A 79 12.09 29.91 -5.38
N ARG A 80 13.29 30.21 -5.89
CA ARG A 80 13.45 31.04 -7.11
C ARG A 80 12.74 30.44 -8.32
N ALA A 81 12.74 29.12 -8.48
CA ALA A 81 12.01 28.44 -9.54
C ALA A 81 10.49 28.59 -9.38
N VAL A 82 9.96 28.36 -8.18
CA VAL A 82 8.52 28.50 -7.89
C VAL A 82 8.03 29.93 -8.10
N PHE A 83 8.73 30.92 -7.52
CA PHE A 83 8.38 32.33 -7.71
C PHE A 83 8.55 32.77 -9.17
N GLY A 84 9.50 32.18 -9.91
CA GLY A 84 9.68 32.42 -11.34
C GLY A 84 8.51 31.87 -12.17
N ALA A 85 8.04 30.67 -11.82
CA ALA A 85 6.91 30.05 -12.48
C ALA A 85 5.61 30.82 -12.21
N PHE A 86 5.36 31.19 -10.95
CA PHE A 86 4.20 32.00 -10.60
C PHE A 86 4.26 33.42 -11.19
N GLN A 87 5.46 34.00 -11.34
CA GLN A 87 5.66 35.24 -12.09
C GLN A 87 5.30 35.07 -13.58
N ALA A 88 5.67 33.96 -14.22
CA ALA A 88 5.31 33.67 -15.60
C ALA A 88 3.78 33.50 -15.78
N MET A 89 3.12 32.90 -14.79
CA MET A 89 1.67 32.76 -14.72
C MET A 89 0.98 34.11 -14.53
N LYS A 90 1.37 34.90 -13.52
CA LYS A 90 0.67 36.13 -13.12
C LYS A 90 0.97 37.34 -13.97
N ASN A 91 2.21 37.48 -14.40
CA ASN A 91 2.76 38.71 -14.98
C ASN A 91 3.46 38.47 -16.32
N GLY A 92 3.48 37.22 -16.80
CA GLY A 92 4.12 36.81 -18.05
C GLY A 92 3.10 36.29 -19.06
N GLY A 93 3.50 35.24 -19.79
CA GLY A 93 2.67 34.65 -20.86
C GLY A 93 1.34 34.05 -20.39
N GLY A 94 1.17 33.77 -19.09
CA GLY A 94 -0.09 33.26 -18.53
C GLY A 94 -1.04 34.33 -17.99
N ALA A 95 -0.67 35.62 -18.04
CA ALA A 95 -1.33 36.66 -17.24
C ALA A 95 -2.83 36.84 -17.54
N GLN A 96 -3.23 36.63 -18.80
CA GLN A 96 -4.64 36.73 -19.20
C GLN A 96 -5.52 35.65 -18.56
N ASP A 97 -4.96 34.46 -18.33
CA ASP A 97 -5.69 33.31 -17.79
C ASP A 97 -5.62 33.24 -16.25
N HIS A 98 -4.78 34.07 -15.61
CA HIS A 98 -4.48 33.99 -14.17
C HIS A 98 -4.69 35.32 -13.46
N THR A 99 -5.69 36.11 -13.85
CA THR A 99 -5.96 37.42 -13.23
C THR A 99 -6.27 37.31 -11.74
N ASN A 100 -6.94 36.24 -11.34
CA ASN A 100 -7.42 36.02 -9.98
C ASN A 100 -6.51 35.10 -9.15
N ALA A 101 -5.47 34.52 -9.78
CA ALA A 101 -4.60 33.57 -9.12
C ALA A 101 -3.79 34.24 -7.99
N LYS A 102 -3.65 33.56 -6.86
CA LYS A 102 -2.81 33.92 -5.71
C LYS A 102 -1.95 32.72 -5.29
N LEU A 103 -0.72 32.98 -4.89
CA LEU A 103 0.13 31.96 -4.27
C LEU A 103 -0.31 31.80 -2.82
N THR A 104 -0.70 30.58 -2.42
CA THR A 104 -1.27 30.33 -1.08
C THR A 104 -0.26 29.72 -0.13
N TRP A 105 0.66 28.90 -0.65
CA TRP A 105 1.65 28.22 0.17
C TRP A 105 2.90 27.84 -0.62
N ILE A 106 4.03 27.82 0.06
CA ILE A 106 5.28 27.26 -0.42
C ILE A 106 5.97 26.54 0.74
N ALA A 107 6.49 25.34 0.48
CA ALA A 107 7.28 24.60 1.44
C ALA A 107 8.57 25.38 1.74
N TYR A 108 8.66 25.96 2.94
CA TYR A 108 9.85 26.69 3.41
C TYR A 108 10.95 25.76 3.92
N ILE A 109 10.63 24.49 4.21
CA ILE A 109 11.60 23.41 4.44
C ILE A 109 11.53 22.49 3.22
N GLY A 110 12.67 22.28 2.57
CA GLY A 110 12.75 21.32 1.47
C GLY A 110 12.73 19.89 1.98
N GLY A 111 12.20 18.97 1.17
CA GLY A 111 12.19 17.54 1.43
C GLY A 111 13.37 16.86 0.73
N PRO A 112 14.55 16.70 1.37
CA PRO A 112 15.66 15.97 0.78
C PRO A 112 15.29 14.49 0.63
N ARG A 113 15.50 13.93 -0.56
CA ARG A 113 15.23 12.51 -0.83
C ARG A 113 16.36 11.61 -0.37
N GLU A 114 17.58 12.10 -0.50
CA GLU A 114 18.79 11.34 -0.26
C GLU A 114 19.82 12.20 0.49
N SER A 115 20.53 11.56 1.42
CA SER A 115 21.67 12.13 2.12
C SER A 115 22.53 10.97 2.66
N ARG A 116 23.37 11.22 3.66
CA ARG A 116 24.19 10.20 4.30
C ARG A 116 23.32 9.07 4.88
N ARG A 117 23.70 7.83 4.56
CA ARG A 117 23.18 6.59 5.16
C ARG A 117 24.21 6.04 6.13
N VAL A 118 23.76 5.44 7.23
CA VAL A 118 24.64 4.78 8.21
C VAL A 118 24.66 3.29 7.89
N LEU A 119 25.85 2.68 7.94
CA LEU A 119 26.01 1.25 7.67
C LEU A 119 25.69 0.42 8.92
N GLY A 120 24.82 -0.57 8.74
CA GLY A 120 24.46 -1.61 9.68
C GLY A 120 25.09 -2.95 9.30
N ASP A 121 24.73 -4.00 10.03
CA ASP A 121 25.28 -5.35 9.76
C ASP A 121 24.78 -5.92 8.43
N VAL A 122 23.62 -5.44 7.97
CA VAL A 122 23.08 -5.71 6.64
C VAL A 122 22.97 -4.38 5.90
N VAL A 123 23.39 -4.38 4.63
CA VAL A 123 23.12 -3.29 3.68
C VAL A 123 22.11 -3.85 2.68
N LEU A 124 20.84 -3.43 2.77
CA LEU A 124 19.81 -3.91 1.83
C LEU A 124 20.08 -3.35 0.43
N THR A 125 20.07 -4.24 -0.58
CA THR A 125 20.35 -3.89 -1.97
C THR A 125 19.10 -3.95 -2.85
N GLN A 126 19.18 -3.41 -4.07
CA GLN A 126 18.13 -3.59 -5.09
C GLN A 126 17.91 -5.06 -5.40
N ASP A 127 18.98 -5.86 -5.49
CA ASP A 127 18.88 -7.26 -5.85
C ASP A 127 18.18 -8.06 -4.77
N ASP A 128 18.47 -7.80 -3.49
CA ASP A 128 17.74 -8.41 -2.36
C ASP A 128 16.23 -8.12 -2.44
N ILE A 129 15.85 -6.91 -2.85
CA ILE A 129 14.45 -6.49 -3.01
C ILE A 129 13.79 -7.18 -4.20
N VAL A 130 14.43 -7.13 -5.37
CA VAL A 130 13.88 -7.69 -6.62
C VAL A 130 13.78 -9.21 -6.55
N SER A 131 14.76 -9.88 -5.96
CA SER A 131 14.76 -11.33 -5.78
C SER A 131 13.93 -11.79 -4.58
N LYS A 132 13.35 -10.86 -3.80
CA LYS A 132 12.64 -11.14 -2.54
C LYS A 132 13.46 -12.01 -1.60
N ARG A 133 14.73 -11.64 -1.37
CA ARG A 133 15.57 -12.37 -0.43
C ARG A 133 14.88 -12.45 0.93
N GLU A 134 14.76 -13.65 1.45
CA GLU A 134 14.24 -13.86 2.80
C GLU A 134 15.27 -13.45 3.84
N PHE A 135 14.80 -12.68 4.82
CA PHE A 135 15.56 -12.34 6.01
C PHE A 135 14.78 -12.85 7.22
N SER A 136 15.43 -13.67 8.06
CA SER A 136 14.84 -14.16 9.30
C SER A 136 14.44 -13.04 10.27
N ASP A 137 15.00 -11.85 10.07
CA ASP A 137 14.77 -10.63 10.82
C ASP A 137 14.03 -9.53 10.03
N GLY A 138 13.32 -9.90 8.96
CA GLY A 138 12.45 -8.99 8.22
C GLY A 138 11.34 -8.43 9.10
N CYS A 139 11.32 -7.11 9.32
CA CYS A 139 10.43 -6.49 10.31
C CYS A 139 9.64 -5.26 9.83
N VAL A 140 10.00 -4.68 8.68
CA VAL A 140 9.24 -3.56 8.09
C VAL A 140 8.80 -3.96 6.68
N PRO A 141 7.53 -4.30 6.46
CA PRO A 141 7.04 -4.62 5.12
C PRO A 141 6.97 -3.36 4.26
N SER A 142 7.35 -3.47 2.99
CA SER A 142 7.20 -2.39 2.00
C SER A 142 6.75 -2.97 0.66
N THR A 143 5.74 -2.35 0.06
CA THR A 143 5.20 -2.71 -1.27
C THR A 143 5.49 -1.65 -2.33
N TRP A 144 6.28 -0.63 -1.99
CA TRP A 144 6.63 0.43 -2.93
C TRP A 144 7.69 -0.06 -3.93
N SER A 145 7.56 0.33 -5.20
CA SER A 145 8.62 0.11 -6.20
C SER A 145 9.87 0.93 -5.87
N ILE A 146 11.03 0.55 -6.41
CA ILE A 146 12.21 1.43 -6.37
C ILE A 146 11.95 2.64 -7.27
N ASP A 147 11.74 3.83 -6.67
CA ASP A 147 11.51 5.10 -7.38
C ASP A 147 12.71 6.05 -7.26
N LEU A 148 13.45 6.21 -8.36
CA LEU A 148 14.60 7.12 -8.42
C LEU A 148 14.23 8.37 -9.21
N HIS A 149 14.67 9.52 -8.71
CA HIS A 149 14.32 10.82 -9.27
C HIS A 149 15.50 11.36 -10.08
N TYR A 150 15.21 11.73 -11.32
CA TYR A 150 16.18 12.30 -12.26
C TYR A 150 15.67 13.62 -12.82
N PRO A 151 16.56 14.52 -13.27
CA PRO A 151 16.14 15.70 -14.02
C PRO A 151 15.25 15.32 -15.20
N LYS A 152 14.11 16.00 -15.34
CA LYS A 152 13.25 15.83 -16.51
C LYS A 152 13.83 16.64 -17.66
N GLU A 153 14.45 15.97 -18.63
CA GLU A 153 15.18 16.58 -19.76
C GLU A 153 14.42 17.73 -20.45
N GLN A 154 13.10 17.55 -20.63
CA GLN A 154 12.20 18.57 -21.21
C GLN A 154 12.33 19.96 -20.56
N TYR A 155 12.53 20.02 -19.24
CA TYR A 155 12.58 21.27 -18.46
C TYR A 155 13.99 21.61 -17.98
N ALA A 156 14.99 20.78 -18.29
CA ALA A 156 16.37 20.99 -17.89
C ALA A 156 17.13 21.95 -18.84
N GLN A 157 16.65 22.15 -20.07
CA GLN A 157 17.40 22.85 -21.13
C GLN A 157 17.87 24.26 -20.76
N LYS A 158 17.03 25.01 -20.04
CA LYS A 158 17.33 26.40 -19.67
C LYS A 158 18.29 26.53 -18.49
N PHE A 159 18.31 25.54 -17.61
CA PHE A 159 19.18 25.48 -16.43
C PHE A 159 19.81 24.09 -16.32
N PRO A 160 20.67 23.70 -17.28
CA PRO A 160 21.18 22.32 -17.37
C PRO A 160 22.05 21.93 -16.17
N ASP A 161 22.73 22.89 -15.54
CA ASP A 161 23.61 22.65 -14.39
C ASP A 161 22.84 22.55 -13.06
N ASN A 162 21.58 22.99 -13.02
CA ASN A 162 20.75 22.91 -11.83
C ASN A 162 19.25 22.86 -12.19
N PRO A 163 18.80 21.75 -12.81
CA PRO A 163 17.40 21.57 -13.14
C PRO A 163 16.53 21.59 -11.88
N PHE A 164 15.27 21.99 -12.02
CA PHE A 164 14.34 22.13 -10.90
C PHE A 164 13.03 21.34 -11.07
N ILE A 165 12.96 20.50 -12.11
CA ILE A 165 11.85 19.57 -12.34
C ILE A 165 12.43 18.16 -12.48
N SER A 166 11.92 17.23 -11.67
CA SER A 166 12.29 15.82 -11.73
C SER A 166 11.24 14.94 -12.42
N ILE A 167 11.66 13.72 -12.75
CA ILE A 167 10.80 12.59 -13.10
C ILE A 167 11.15 11.40 -12.22
N ALA A 168 10.14 10.67 -11.76
CA ALA A 168 10.32 9.42 -11.03
C ALA A 168 10.38 8.24 -12.01
N VAL A 169 11.47 7.49 -11.96
CA VAL A 169 11.69 6.26 -12.73
C VAL A 169 11.53 5.07 -11.80
N HIS A 170 10.57 4.21 -12.12
CA HIS A 170 10.17 3.08 -11.29
C HIS A 170 10.73 1.75 -11.81
N ASP A 171 11.42 0.99 -10.95
CA ASP A 171 11.73 -0.41 -11.23
C ASP A 171 10.48 -1.28 -11.05
N ARG A 172 9.96 -1.79 -12.16
CA ARG A 172 8.71 -2.58 -12.20
C ARG A 172 8.90 -4.04 -11.80
N ARG A 173 10.14 -4.48 -11.51
CA ARG A 173 10.41 -5.86 -11.07
C ARG A 173 10.04 -6.10 -9.61
N VAL A 174 9.77 -5.05 -8.85
CA VAL A 174 9.32 -5.17 -7.45
C VAL A 174 7.87 -5.64 -7.42
N ASP A 175 7.61 -6.71 -6.68
CA ASP A 175 6.26 -7.15 -6.39
C ASP A 175 5.57 -6.16 -5.43
N ARG A 176 4.54 -5.49 -5.92
CA ARG A 176 3.78 -4.49 -5.15
C ARG A 176 2.57 -5.07 -4.42
N SER A 177 2.25 -6.34 -4.66
CA SER A 177 1.16 -7.05 -3.98
C SER A 177 1.64 -7.63 -2.64
N TYR A 178 2.81 -8.26 -2.64
CA TYR A 178 3.40 -8.87 -1.43
C TYR A 178 4.55 -8.03 -0.85
N GLY A 179 5.26 -7.27 -1.68
CA GLY A 179 6.37 -6.44 -1.22
C GLY A 179 7.62 -7.23 -0.84
N TYR A 180 8.41 -6.63 0.05
CA TYR A 180 9.60 -7.19 0.65
C TYR A 180 9.75 -6.65 2.09
N PRO A 181 10.37 -7.40 3.01
CA PRO A 181 10.65 -6.90 4.35
C PRO A 181 12.03 -6.24 4.43
N ILE A 182 12.14 -5.12 5.15
CA ILE A 182 13.43 -4.54 5.54
C ILE A 182 13.89 -5.28 6.81
N PRO A 183 15.12 -5.84 6.82
CA PRO A 183 15.63 -6.56 7.98
C PRO A 183 16.04 -5.62 9.12
N TYR A 184 15.81 -6.04 10.35
CA TYR A 184 16.14 -5.30 11.57
C TYR A 184 17.61 -4.87 11.62
N ARG A 185 18.52 -5.70 11.09
CA ARG A 185 19.95 -5.37 10.98
C ARG A 185 20.29 -4.15 10.11
N CYS A 186 19.32 -3.60 9.38
CA CYS A 186 19.48 -2.31 8.70
C CYS A 186 19.25 -1.10 9.62
N LEU A 187 18.66 -1.31 10.80
CA LEU A 187 18.11 -0.28 11.68
C LEU A 187 19.04 0.07 12.85
N TYR A 188 20.32 -0.34 12.82
CA TYR A 188 21.31 0.06 13.80
C TYR A 188 22.70 0.20 13.16
N SER A 189 23.57 0.96 13.80
CA SER A 189 24.95 1.15 13.33
C SER A 189 25.81 -0.09 13.58
N ARG A 190 26.63 -0.47 12.59
CA ARG A 190 27.61 -1.55 12.77
C ARG A 190 28.85 -1.14 13.55
N THR A 191 29.07 0.17 13.76
CA THR A 191 30.28 0.68 14.45
C THR A 191 29.99 1.36 15.78
N ILE A 192 28.76 1.85 16.01
CA ILE A 192 28.37 2.48 17.27
C ILE A 192 27.31 1.62 17.96
N ASP A 193 27.70 0.99 19.06
CA ASP A 193 26.91 -0.04 19.74
C ASP A 193 25.62 0.47 20.41
N ASN A 194 25.41 1.77 20.59
CA ASN A 194 24.17 2.31 21.17
C ASN A 194 23.32 3.13 20.18
N LEU A 195 23.55 2.98 18.87
CA LEU A 195 22.94 3.82 17.85
C LEU A 195 21.93 3.06 16.99
N PHE A 196 20.65 3.32 17.23
CA PHE A 196 19.55 2.96 16.33
C PHE A 196 19.42 3.94 15.15
N LEU A 197 18.79 3.48 14.07
CA LEU A 197 18.55 4.19 12.83
C LEU A 197 17.08 3.96 12.41
N ALA A 198 16.38 5.03 12.05
CA ALA A 198 15.05 4.94 11.46
C ALA A 198 14.89 6.01 10.37
N GLY A 199 14.14 5.65 9.32
CA GLY A 199 13.89 6.51 8.17
C GLY A 199 15.00 6.50 7.13
N ARG A 200 15.23 7.62 6.45
CA ARG A 200 16.12 7.72 5.28
C ARG A 200 17.60 7.36 5.52
N CYS A 201 18.05 7.35 6.78
CA CYS A 201 19.45 7.15 7.15
C CYS A 201 19.82 5.68 7.41
N ILE A 202 18.89 4.74 7.23
CA ILE A 202 19.13 3.31 7.46
C ILE A 202 20.14 2.71 6.46
N SER A 203 20.61 1.50 6.77
CA SER A 203 21.65 0.80 6.00
C SER A 203 21.11 0.16 4.73
N VAL A 204 21.17 0.92 3.63
CA VAL A 204 20.70 0.50 2.30
C VAL A 204 21.61 1.07 1.21
N THR A 205 21.60 0.48 0.01
CA THR A 205 22.23 1.09 -1.16
C THR A 205 21.40 2.26 -1.70
N HIS A 206 21.99 3.11 -2.56
CA HIS A 206 21.27 4.18 -3.25
C HIS A 206 19.98 3.71 -3.93
N ARG A 207 20.03 2.58 -4.64
CA ARG A 207 18.85 2.06 -5.34
C ARG A 207 17.80 1.52 -4.39
N ALA A 208 18.20 0.80 -3.34
CA ALA A 208 17.27 0.33 -2.31
C ALA A 208 16.62 1.49 -1.55
N LEU A 209 17.34 2.60 -1.34
CA LEU A 209 16.80 3.80 -0.70
C LEU A 209 15.54 4.32 -1.40
N GLY A 210 15.43 4.20 -2.74
CA GLY A 210 14.24 4.63 -3.49
C GLY A 210 12.95 4.11 -2.86
N THR A 211 12.89 2.81 -2.55
CA THR A 211 11.69 2.22 -1.96
C THR A 211 11.61 2.33 -0.43
N THR A 212 12.73 2.33 0.29
CA THR A 212 12.69 2.36 1.77
C THR A 212 12.45 3.75 2.36
N ARG A 213 12.72 4.83 1.61
CA ARG A 213 12.60 6.23 2.07
C ARG A 213 11.16 6.77 2.16
N VAL A 214 10.16 6.00 1.72
CA VAL A 214 8.76 6.45 1.70
C VAL A 214 8.27 6.68 3.14
N MET A 215 7.44 7.71 3.35
CA MET A 215 7.12 8.22 4.68
C MET A 215 6.47 7.17 5.60
N GLN A 216 5.53 6.38 5.09
CA GLN A 216 4.87 5.32 5.87
C GLN A 216 5.88 4.24 6.27
N THR A 217 6.75 3.83 5.35
CA THR A 217 7.84 2.88 5.60
C THR A 217 8.82 3.41 6.67
N CYS A 218 9.15 4.70 6.62
CA CYS A 218 9.95 5.36 7.66
C CYS A 218 9.24 5.37 9.03
N GLY A 219 7.92 5.59 9.06
CA GLY A 219 7.12 5.52 10.28
C GLY A 219 7.14 4.13 10.91
N MET A 220 6.96 3.08 10.11
CA MET A 220 7.05 1.69 10.55
C MET A 220 8.44 1.35 11.12
N MET A 221 9.52 1.85 10.51
CA MET A 221 10.87 1.69 11.09
C MET A 221 10.97 2.32 12.49
N GLY A 222 10.36 3.49 12.69
CA GLY A 222 10.31 4.16 13.98
C GLY A 222 9.61 3.31 15.05
N GLU A 223 8.49 2.67 14.69
CA GLU A 223 7.78 1.75 15.57
C GLU A 223 8.64 0.53 15.95
N VAL A 224 9.27 -0.12 14.96
CA VAL A 224 10.19 -1.24 15.19
C VAL A 224 11.33 -0.84 16.12
N VAL A 225 11.98 0.30 15.84
CA VAL A 225 13.08 0.81 16.67
C VAL A 225 12.60 1.15 18.08
N GLY A 226 11.42 1.72 18.26
CA GLY A 226 10.85 2.00 19.59
C GLY A 226 10.62 0.71 20.39
N LYS A 227 10.01 -0.30 19.76
CA LYS A 227 9.81 -1.63 20.37
C LYS A 227 11.15 -2.28 20.73
N ALA A 228 12.13 -2.23 19.83
CA ALA A 228 13.45 -2.79 20.07
C ALA A 228 14.25 -2.05 21.13
N ALA A 229 14.15 -0.71 21.18
CA ALA A 229 14.76 0.10 22.23
C ALA A 229 14.18 -0.24 23.61
N SER A 230 12.89 -0.55 23.67
CA SER A 230 12.28 -1.02 24.92
C SER A 230 12.82 -2.39 25.37
N VAL A 231 13.08 -3.32 24.45
CA VAL A 231 13.74 -4.60 24.77
C VAL A 231 15.18 -4.35 25.22
N ALA A 232 15.90 -3.49 24.51
CA ALA A 232 17.27 -3.09 24.86
C ALA A 232 17.36 -2.53 26.29
N ILE A 233 16.46 -1.61 26.67
CA ILE A 233 16.42 -1.02 28.02
C ILE A 233 16.11 -2.07 29.08
N ARG A 234 15.12 -2.95 28.83
CA ARG A 234 14.70 -3.99 29.79
C ARG A 234 15.85 -4.92 30.18
N TYR A 235 16.74 -5.25 29.23
CA TYR A 235 17.83 -6.20 29.44
C TYR A 235 19.23 -5.55 29.49
N GLY A 236 19.32 -4.22 29.45
CA GLY A 236 20.60 -3.51 29.38
C GLY A 236 21.46 -3.91 28.17
N GLN A 237 20.83 -4.13 27.02
CA GLN A 237 21.46 -4.65 25.80
C GLN A 237 21.63 -3.57 24.72
N THR A 238 22.55 -3.81 23.80
CA THR A 238 22.73 -3.00 22.58
C THR A 238 21.69 -3.36 21.51
N PRO A 239 21.43 -2.52 20.50
CA PRO A 239 20.60 -2.87 19.34
C PRO A 239 20.99 -4.20 18.69
N ARG A 240 22.30 -4.43 18.52
CA ARG A 240 22.83 -5.67 17.97
C ARG A 240 22.55 -6.87 18.87
N SER A 241 22.69 -6.72 20.20
CA SER A 241 22.39 -7.79 21.15
C SER A 241 20.89 -8.11 21.25
N VAL A 242 20.00 -7.14 21.01
CA VAL A 242 18.56 -7.41 20.88
C VAL A 242 18.31 -8.40 19.74
N TYR A 243 18.91 -8.19 18.57
CA TYR A 243 18.82 -9.17 17.47
C TYR A 243 19.38 -10.54 17.85
N LYS A 244 20.57 -10.59 18.47
CA LYS A 244 21.23 -11.87 18.76
C LYS A 244 20.53 -12.69 19.84
N ASN A 245 20.05 -12.02 20.89
CA ASN A 245 19.66 -12.69 22.14
C ASN A 245 18.16 -12.58 22.43
N HIS A 246 17.47 -11.60 21.85
CA HIS A 246 16.08 -11.26 22.19
C HIS A 246 15.18 -11.09 20.96
N TRP A 247 15.57 -11.65 19.80
CA TRP A 247 14.78 -11.55 18.58
C TRP A 247 13.37 -12.14 18.73
N ALA A 248 13.24 -13.28 19.40
CA ALA A 248 11.94 -13.92 19.61
C ALA A 248 10.97 -13.00 20.36
N GLU A 249 11.42 -12.36 21.44
CA GLU A 249 10.62 -11.39 22.19
C GLU A 249 10.27 -10.16 21.37
N LEU A 250 11.25 -9.60 20.63
CA LEU A 250 10.96 -8.50 19.71
C LEU A 250 9.93 -8.93 18.65
N GLY A 251 10.05 -10.14 18.09
CA GLY A 251 9.10 -10.70 17.14
C GLY A 251 7.66 -10.75 17.68
N GLU A 252 7.47 -11.15 18.94
CA GLU A 252 6.14 -11.09 19.59
C GLU A 252 5.66 -9.65 19.75
N LEU A 253 6.54 -8.71 20.15
CA LEU A 253 6.18 -7.29 20.22
C LEU A 253 5.85 -6.70 18.85
N LEU A 254 6.45 -7.17 17.76
CA LEU A 254 6.12 -6.71 16.41
C LEU A 254 4.74 -7.16 15.95
N ARG A 255 4.18 -8.22 16.55
CA ARG A 255 2.82 -8.70 16.28
C ARG A 255 1.74 -8.01 17.09
N VAL A 256 2.07 -7.17 18.06
CA VAL A 256 1.04 -6.39 18.77
C VAL A 256 0.51 -5.25 17.88
N PRO A 257 -0.80 -4.92 17.93
CA PRO A 257 -1.37 -3.84 17.14
C PRO A 257 -0.69 -2.49 17.40
N GLY A 258 -0.68 -1.60 16.41
CA GLY A 258 -0.01 -0.29 16.52
C GLY A 258 -0.56 0.63 17.62
N LYS A 259 -1.80 0.42 18.08
CA LYS A 259 -2.40 1.13 19.23
C LYS A 259 -1.97 0.57 20.59
N ALA A 260 -1.27 -0.56 20.63
CA ALA A 260 -0.81 -1.14 21.88
C ALA A 260 0.21 -0.22 22.57
N SER A 261 0.07 -0.03 23.88
CA SER A 261 0.91 0.87 24.67
C SER A 261 1.30 0.28 26.02
N ARG A 262 2.32 0.86 26.65
CA ARG A 262 2.69 0.59 28.04
C ARG A 262 3.39 1.80 28.64
N GLU A 263 3.25 2.00 29.94
CA GLU A 263 3.84 3.15 30.64
C GLU A 263 5.37 3.09 30.71
N THR A 264 5.91 1.89 30.97
CA THR A 264 7.36 1.66 31.10
C THR A 264 7.79 0.45 30.28
N PRO A 265 9.09 0.30 29.94
CA PRO A 265 9.59 -0.89 29.27
C PRO A 265 9.29 -2.22 29.95
N THR A 266 8.96 -2.24 31.25
CA THR A 266 8.63 -3.45 32.03
C THR A 266 7.14 -3.59 32.37
N ALA A 267 6.33 -2.56 32.12
CA ALA A 267 4.89 -2.61 32.38
C ALA A 267 4.17 -3.60 31.43
N PRO A 268 3.01 -4.15 31.85
CA PRO A 268 2.13 -4.88 30.96
C PRO A 268 1.75 -4.05 29.72
N ILE A 269 1.51 -4.74 28.61
CA ILE A 269 1.02 -4.10 27.38
C ILE A 269 -0.50 -4.00 27.49
N GLU A 270 -1.01 -2.81 27.25
CA GLU A 270 -2.43 -2.51 27.12
C GLU A 270 -2.78 -2.40 25.64
N ILE A 271 -3.83 -3.10 25.22
CA ILE A 271 -4.35 -3.04 23.85
C ILE A 271 -5.77 -2.47 23.95
N PRO A 272 -6.02 -1.25 23.43
CA PRO A 272 -7.36 -0.68 23.39
C PRO A 272 -8.34 -1.55 22.61
N ASP A 273 -9.61 -1.57 23.02
CA ASP A 273 -10.67 -2.34 22.35
C ASP A 273 -10.90 -1.89 20.89
N ASP A 274 -10.53 -0.65 20.56
CA ASP A 274 -10.62 -0.07 19.22
C ASP A 274 -9.33 -0.24 18.39
N ALA A 275 -8.43 -1.14 18.82
CA ALA A 275 -7.26 -1.53 18.06
C ALA A 275 -7.66 -2.26 16.78
N MET A 276 -7.03 -1.88 15.66
CA MET A 276 -7.23 -2.58 14.40
C MET A 276 -6.74 -4.03 14.52
N LEU A 277 -7.50 -4.94 13.93
CA LEU A 277 -7.08 -6.32 13.75
C LEU A 277 -5.82 -6.38 12.89
N LEU A 278 -4.94 -7.34 13.20
CA LEU A 278 -3.78 -7.61 12.37
C LEU A 278 -4.23 -8.06 10.98
N ALA A 279 -3.49 -7.65 9.96
CA ALA A 279 -3.69 -8.16 8.61
C ALA A 279 -3.51 -9.68 8.61
N SER A 280 -4.41 -10.41 7.93
CA SER A 280 -4.27 -11.84 7.75
C SER A 280 -3.13 -12.16 6.80
N SER A 281 -2.72 -13.43 6.74
CA SER A 281 -1.74 -13.91 5.76
C SER A 281 -2.18 -13.72 4.30
N SER A 282 -3.48 -13.46 4.07
CA SER A 282 -4.05 -13.21 2.74
C SER A 282 -3.97 -11.74 2.31
N GLY A 283 -3.47 -10.85 3.17
CA GLY A 283 -3.46 -9.40 2.93
C GLY A 283 -4.83 -8.75 3.14
N PRO A 284 -4.98 -7.45 2.82
CA PRO A 284 -6.28 -6.79 2.91
C PRO A 284 -7.22 -7.32 1.81
N PRO A 285 -8.52 -7.55 2.11
CA PRO A 285 -9.50 -7.87 1.08
C PRO A 285 -9.59 -6.70 0.08
N THR A 286 -9.69 -7.02 -1.21
CA THR A 286 -9.81 -6.03 -2.29
C THR A 286 -11.19 -6.01 -2.93
N GLY A 287 -12.07 -6.92 -2.51
CA GLY A 287 -13.46 -7.02 -2.90
C GLY A 287 -14.42 -6.40 -1.88
N ILE A 288 -15.67 -6.84 -1.93
CA ILE A 288 -16.72 -6.46 -0.97
C ILE A 288 -16.40 -7.08 0.40
N ASP A 289 -16.46 -6.30 1.47
CA ASP A 289 -16.26 -6.81 2.84
C ASP A 289 -17.37 -7.83 3.19
N PRO A 290 -17.03 -9.11 3.49
CA PRO A 290 -18.00 -10.12 3.89
C PRO A 290 -18.86 -9.71 5.10
N ALA A 291 -18.28 -8.98 6.07
CA ALA A 291 -19.00 -8.55 7.27
C ALA A 291 -19.98 -7.42 6.97
N GLU A 292 -19.58 -6.45 6.14
CA GLU A 292 -20.49 -5.40 5.66
C GLU A 292 -21.66 -6.02 4.87
N LEU A 293 -21.35 -6.98 4.00
CA LEU A 293 -22.34 -7.70 3.20
C LEU A 293 -23.33 -8.51 4.07
N ALA A 294 -22.82 -9.23 5.06
CA ALA A 294 -23.60 -9.97 6.04
C ALA A 294 -24.56 -9.03 6.80
N ASN A 295 -24.05 -7.89 7.28
CA ASN A 295 -24.84 -6.90 8.00
C ASN A 295 -25.94 -6.29 7.12
N ARG A 296 -25.61 -5.90 5.88
CA ARG A 296 -26.56 -5.32 4.92
C ARG A 296 -27.74 -6.25 4.65
N LEU A 297 -27.47 -7.55 4.54
CA LEU A 297 -28.48 -8.57 4.24
C LEU A 297 -29.10 -9.20 5.49
N SER A 298 -28.63 -8.82 6.70
CA SER A 298 -28.98 -9.50 7.95
C SER A 298 -28.77 -11.02 7.87
N GLY A 299 -27.74 -11.45 7.15
CA GLY A 299 -27.48 -12.85 6.81
C GLY A 299 -26.09 -13.33 7.26
N ILE A 300 -25.75 -14.56 6.88
CA ILE A 300 -24.41 -15.13 7.04
C ILE A 300 -23.78 -15.22 5.67
N VAL A 301 -22.49 -14.87 5.58
CA VAL A 301 -21.67 -14.97 4.37
C VAL A 301 -20.54 -15.94 4.65
N GLN A 302 -20.26 -16.83 3.70
CA GLN A 302 -19.03 -17.61 3.65
C GLN A 302 -18.32 -17.32 2.32
N ASP A 303 -17.09 -16.86 2.41
CA ASP A 303 -16.23 -16.46 1.29
C ASP A 303 -15.55 -17.67 0.63
N ASP A 304 -15.04 -17.53 -0.59
CA ASP A 304 -14.40 -18.61 -1.34
C ASP A 304 -13.17 -19.16 -0.62
N HIS A 305 -12.40 -18.30 0.06
CA HIS A 305 -11.25 -18.71 0.88
C HIS A 305 -11.62 -19.63 2.06
N GLU A 306 -12.90 -19.66 2.47
CA GLU A 306 -13.40 -20.52 3.55
C GLU A 306 -14.04 -21.82 3.01
N ALA A 307 -14.12 -22.00 1.69
CA ALA A 307 -14.68 -23.19 1.06
C ALA A 307 -13.68 -24.36 1.04
N THR A 308 -14.21 -25.58 0.94
CA THR A 308 -13.41 -26.79 0.68
C THR A 308 -13.45 -27.11 -0.80
N TYR A 309 -12.27 -27.31 -1.40
CA TYR A 309 -12.15 -27.60 -2.83
C TYR A 309 -11.73 -29.04 -3.11
N GLN A 310 -12.38 -29.66 -4.10
CA GLN A 310 -11.95 -30.90 -4.73
C GLN A 310 -11.61 -30.61 -6.19
N GLY A 311 -10.51 -31.20 -6.68
CA GLY A 311 -10.01 -30.93 -8.04
C GLY A 311 -9.23 -29.62 -8.13
N ALA A 312 -8.77 -29.29 -9.34
CA ALA A 312 -7.93 -28.12 -9.58
C ALA A 312 -8.77 -26.85 -9.81
N TRP A 313 -8.66 -25.90 -8.90
CA TRP A 313 -9.23 -24.55 -9.01
C TRP A 313 -8.12 -23.51 -9.14
N GLN A 314 -8.38 -22.45 -9.91
CA GLN A 314 -7.49 -21.32 -10.07
C GLN A 314 -8.08 -20.09 -9.38
N THR A 315 -7.25 -19.33 -8.66
CA THR A 315 -7.65 -18.06 -8.02
C THR A 315 -7.44 -16.88 -8.97
N SER A 316 -8.30 -15.87 -8.93
CA SER A 316 -8.13 -14.64 -9.69
C SER A 316 -8.81 -13.44 -9.04
N GLN A 317 -8.38 -12.24 -9.43
CA GLN A 317 -8.92 -10.94 -9.01
C GLN A 317 -9.30 -10.05 -10.21
N GLY A 318 -9.34 -10.64 -11.42
CA GLY A 318 -9.43 -9.93 -12.69
C GLY A 318 -10.83 -9.36 -12.97
N LEU A 319 -11.88 -10.11 -12.65
CA LEU A 319 -13.26 -9.62 -12.71
C LEU A 319 -13.60 -8.91 -11.41
N LYS A 320 -13.88 -7.60 -11.42
CA LYS A 320 -14.18 -6.85 -10.20
C LYS A 320 -15.59 -7.12 -9.66
N GLY A 321 -15.78 -6.91 -8.37
CA GLY A 321 -17.05 -7.08 -7.66
C GLY A 321 -17.24 -8.41 -6.91
N TYR A 322 -16.16 -9.19 -6.76
CA TYR A 322 -16.12 -10.36 -5.87
C TYR A 322 -16.16 -9.96 -4.39
N VAL A 323 -16.44 -10.94 -3.54
CA VAL A 323 -16.40 -10.83 -2.08
C VAL A 323 -14.98 -11.16 -1.59
N GLY A 324 -14.55 -10.52 -0.50
CA GLY A 324 -13.27 -10.84 0.13
C GLY A 324 -12.03 -10.56 -0.73
N HIS A 325 -11.21 -11.59 -0.96
CA HIS A 325 -9.87 -11.46 -1.53
C HIS A 325 -9.78 -11.75 -3.03
N GLY A 326 -10.79 -12.39 -3.61
CA GLY A 326 -10.76 -12.83 -5.00
C GLY A 326 -11.92 -13.76 -5.30
N TYR A 327 -11.72 -14.64 -6.28
CA TYR A 327 -12.62 -15.74 -6.56
C TYR A 327 -11.83 -16.92 -7.10
N HIS A 328 -12.43 -18.11 -7.02
CA HIS A 328 -11.92 -19.31 -7.65
C HIS A 328 -12.72 -19.66 -8.92
N TYR A 329 -12.05 -20.27 -9.91
CA TYR A 329 -12.70 -20.84 -11.08
C TYR A 329 -12.06 -22.15 -11.53
N ALA A 330 -12.86 -23.00 -12.15
CA ALA A 330 -12.42 -24.28 -12.71
C ALA A 330 -13.13 -24.56 -14.06
N PRO A 331 -12.46 -25.22 -15.02
CA PRO A 331 -13.04 -25.52 -16.33
C PRO A 331 -14.12 -26.59 -16.24
N ALA A 332 -15.11 -26.53 -17.13
CA ALA A 332 -16.14 -27.55 -17.26
C ALA A 332 -15.53 -28.95 -17.49
N GLY A 333 -16.16 -29.97 -16.91
CA GLY A 333 -15.76 -31.37 -17.08
C GLY A 333 -14.49 -31.77 -16.32
N SER A 334 -14.02 -30.93 -15.38
CA SER A 334 -12.86 -31.24 -14.53
C SER A 334 -13.20 -32.10 -13.31
N ASN A 335 -14.47 -32.45 -13.10
CA ASN A 335 -14.98 -33.14 -11.90
C ASN A 335 -14.57 -32.43 -10.60
N ALA A 336 -14.41 -31.11 -10.67
CA ALA A 336 -14.00 -30.27 -9.56
C ALA A 336 -15.24 -29.69 -8.85
N THR A 337 -15.15 -29.53 -7.53
CA THR A 337 -16.21 -28.96 -6.70
C THR A 337 -15.65 -27.94 -5.71
N ALA A 338 -16.46 -26.93 -5.42
CA ALA A 338 -16.25 -25.99 -4.33
C ALA A 338 -17.43 -26.11 -3.36
N THR A 339 -17.14 -26.46 -2.11
CA THR A 339 -18.15 -26.75 -1.09
C THR A 339 -18.08 -25.76 0.06
N PHE A 340 -19.17 -25.03 0.25
CA PHE A 340 -19.41 -24.08 1.33
C PHE A 340 -20.28 -24.75 2.39
N THR A 341 -19.91 -24.60 3.66
CA THR A 341 -20.63 -25.20 4.80
C THR A 341 -20.97 -24.10 5.81
N LEU A 342 -22.22 -23.67 5.78
CA LEU A 342 -22.75 -22.64 6.68
C LEU A 342 -23.52 -23.28 7.83
N LYS A 343 -23.64 -22.55 8.95
CA LYS A 343 -24.47 -22.94 10.09
C LYS A 343 -25.57 -21.91 10.32
N SER A 344 -26.80 -22.37 10.43
CA SER A 344 -27.94 -21.48 10.71
C SER A 344 -27.81 -20.80 12.08
N PRO A 345 -28.01 -19.47 12.21
CA PRO A 345 -27.87 -18.77 13.47
C PRO A 345 -29.12 -18.94 14.38
N ALA A 346 -30.28 -19.21 13.78
CA ALA A 346 -31.57 -19.35 14.45
C ALA A 346 -32.52 -20.22 13.62
N LYS A 347 -33.52 -20.82 14.26
CA LYS A 347 -34.58 -21.54 13.55
C LYS A 347 -35.32 -20.59 12.59
N GLY A 348 -35.58 -21.04 11.36
CA GLY A 348 -36.41 -20.29 10.41
C GLY A 348 -36.17 -20.66 8.95
N SER A 349 -36.76 -19.84 8.09
CA SER A 349 -36.67 -19.94 6.63
C SER A 349 -35.59 -19.03 6.09
N TYR A 350 -34.73 -19.56 5.21
CA TYR A 350 -33.64 -18.80 4.62
C TYR A 350 -33.56 -19.01 3.11
N ASP A 351 -33.26 -17.94 2.40
CA ASP A 351 -32.81 -18.00 1.02
C ASP A 351 -31.31 -18.30 0.98
N VAL A 352 -30.92 -19.24 0.12
CA VAL A 352 -29.53 -19.59 -0.14
C VAL A 352 -29.10 -18.89 -1.42
N LEU A 353 -28.17 -17.96 -1.30
CA LEU A 353 -27.67 -17.15 -2.42
C LEU A 353 -26.22 -17.50 -2.73
N VAL A 354 -25.83 -17.36 -4.00
CA VAL A 354 -24.45 -17.48 -4.47
C VAL A 354 -24.07 -16.26 -5.31
N THR A 355 -22.81 -15.84 -5.27
CA THR A 355 -22.29 -14.72 -6.07
C THR A 355 -21.39 -15.23 -7.20
N TRP A 356 -21.36 -14.49 -8.33
CA TRP A 356 -20.38 -14.72 -9.39
C TRP A 356 -20.24 -13.49 -10.30
N GLN A 357 -19.05 -13.34 -10.88
CA GLN A 357 -18.81 -12.28 -11.86
C GLN A 357 -18.94 -12.81 -13.31
N PRO A 358 -19.77 -12.17 -14.14
CA PRO A 358 -20.03 -12.66 -15.48
C PRO A 358 -18.89 -12.39 -16.43
N HIS A 359 -18.65 -13.36 -17.32
CA HIS A 359 -17.70 -13.21 -18.40
C HIS A 359 -18.01 -14.22 -19.52
N PRO A 360 -17.71 -13.93 -20.81
CA PRO A 360 -18.04 -14.83 -21.92
C PRO A 360 -17.45 -16.26 -21.81
N ASN A 361 -16.36 -16.45 -21.07
CA ASN A 361 -15.74 -17.76 -20.82
C ASN A 361 -16.34 -18.54 -19.63
N ARG A 362 -17.32 -17.97 -18.91
CA ARG A 362 -18.00 -18.66 -17.81
C ARG A 362 -18.95 -19.73 -18.31
N GLY A 363 -19.26 -20.69 -17.44
CA GLY A 363 -20.24 -21.72 -17.73
C GLY A 363 -21.64 -21.14 -17.93
N ASN A 364 -22.38 -21.69 -18.89
CA ASN A 364 -23.77 -21.32 -19.14
C ASN A 364 -24.78 -22.22 -18.40
N SER A 365 -24.30 -23.30 -17.78
CA SER A 365 -25.10 -24.29 -17.06
C SER A 365 -24.37 -24.79 -15.80
N VAL A 366 -23.71 -23.90 -15.05
CA VAL A 366 -22.91 -24.28 -13.86
C VAL A 366 -23.83 -24.87 -12.79
N PRO A 367 -23.66 -26.14 -12.38
CA PRO A 367 -24.50 -26.77 -11.37
C PRO A 367 -24.16 -26.24 -9.97
N VAL A 368 -25.22 -25.92 -9.21
CA VAL A 368 -25.15 -25.56 -7.80
C VAL A 368 -26.18 -26.39 -7.04
N SER A 369 -25.73 -27.14 -6.04
CA SER A 369 -26.60 -27.90 -5.15
C SER A 369 -26.60 -27.31 -3.74
N VAL A 370 -27.76 -27.39 -3.09
CA VAL A 370 -27.97 -27.01 -1.69
C VAL A 370 -28.48 -28.23 -0.96
N ASN A 371 -27.87 -28.53 0.19
CA ASN A 371 -28.20 -29.67 1.02
C ASN A 371 -28.32 -29.23 2.49
N SER A 372 -29.49 -29.46 3.08
CA SER A 372 -29.76 -29.40 4.52
C SER A 372 -30.34 -30.75 4.99
N ASN A 373 -30.63 -30.92 6.28
CA ASN A 373 -31.11 -32.21 6.77
C ASN A 373 -32.44 -32.64 6.11
N ASP A 374 -33.30 -31.67 5.79
CA ASP A 374 -34.66 -31.90 5.30
C ASP A 374 -34.84 -31.58 3.81
N ALA A 375 -33.83 -30.99 3.14
CA ALA A 375 -33.95 -30.56 1.75
C ALA A 375 -32.66 -30.75 0.95
N VAL A 376 -32.81 -31.37 -0.23
CA VAL A 376 -31.77 -31.38 -1.28
C VAL A 376 -32.36 -30.73 -2.53
N SER A 377 -31.74 -29.67 -2.99
CA SER A 377 -32.11 -29.01 -4.25
C SER A 377 -30.90 -28.79 -5.14
N SER A 378 -31.12 -28.77 -6.45
CA SER A 378 -30.08 -28.46 -7.42
C SER A 378 -30.63 -27.51 -8.48
N ILE A 379 -29.81 -26.57 -8.91
CA ILE A 379 -30.12 -25.59 -9.96
C ILE A 379 -28.86 -25.35 -10.79
N THR A 380 -29.04 -24.93 -12.04
CA THR A 380 -27.92 -24.50 -12.91
C THR A 380 -27.96 -23.01 -13.14
N PHE A 381 -26.81 -22.35 -13.09
CA PHE A 381 -26.69 -20.92 -13.41
C PHE A 381 -25.97 -20.68 -14.75
N ASN A 382 -26.49 -19.70 -15.49
CA ASN A 382 -25.76 -19.12 -16.61
C ASN A 382 -24.85 -18.00 -16.11
N MET A 383 -23.62 -18.36 -15.76
CA MET A 383 -22.61 -17.44 -15.24
C MET A 383 -21.98 -16.54 -16.32
N LYS A 384 -22.43 -16.60 -17.59
CA LYS A 384 -22.07 -15.60 -18.60
C LYS A 384 -22.84 -14.29 -18.43
N LYS A 385 -23.94 -14.31 -17.66
CA LYS A 385 -24.83 -13.17 -17.41
C LYS A 385 -24.71 -12.71 -15.97
N ASN A 386 -25.04 -11.44 -15.73
CA ASN A 386 -25.15 -10.92 -14.37
C ASN A 386 -26.06 -11.82 -13.52
N PRO A 387 -25.74 -12.02 -12.25
CA PRO A 387 -26.65 -12.63 -11.30
C PRO A 387 -28.02 -11.93 -11.28
N PRO A 388 -29.15 -12.67 -11.22
CA PRO A 388 -30.49 -12.07 -11.39
C PRO A 388 -30.91 -11.06 -10.32
N ILE A 389 -30.38 -11.17 -9.10
CA ILE A 389 -30.78 -10.34 -7.96
C ILE A 389 -29.72 -9.27 -7.74
N GLU A 390 -30.11 -7.99 -7.87
CA GLU A 390 -29.21 -6.82 -7.72
C GLU A 390 -27.93 -6.89 -8.58
N ASN A 391 -27.95 -7.63 -9.69
CA ASN A 391 -26.74 -7.94 -10.49
C ASN A 391 -25.61 -8.60 -9.69
N THR A 392 -25.88 -9.18 -8.51
CA THR A 392 -24.87 -9.67 -7.56
C THR A 392 -25.17 -11.09 -7.07
N PHE A 393 -26.45 -11.45 -6.87
CA PHE A 393 -26.83 -12.75 -6.31
C PHE A 393 -27.65 -13.61 -7.28
N GLY A 394 -27.37 -14.91 -7.29
CA GLY A 394 -28.29 -15.94 -7.77
C GLY A 394 -28.85 -16.75 -6.61
N LYS A 395 -30.16 -17.00 -6.64
CA LYS A 395 -30.84 -17.80 -5.62
C LYS A 395 -30.68 -19.29 -5.94
N ALA A 396 -29.84 -19.98 -5.17
CA ALA A 396 -29.55 -21.39 -5.33
C ALA A 396 -30.65 -22.30 -4.75
N GLY A 397 -31.37 -21.80 -3.75
CA GLY A 397 -32.46 -22.53 -3.14
C GLY A 397 -33.07 -21.81 -1.95
N GLN A 398 -33.90 -22.54 -1.22
CA GLN A 398 -34.49 -22.13 0.04
C GLN A 398 -34.41 -23.32 0.99
N VAL A 399 -34.16 -23.04 2.27
CA VAL A 399 -34.12 -24.06 3.33
C VAL A 399 -34.94 -23.61 4.52
N GLU A 400 -35.61 -24.58 5.16
CA GLU A 400 -36.14 -24.46 6.52
C GLU A 400 -35.17 -25.21 7.43
N VAL A 401 -34.72 -24.58 8.50
CA VAL A 401 -33.63 -25.13 9.33
C VAL A 401 -33.84 -24.87 10.80
N GLU A 402 -33.29 -25.74 11.64
CA GLU A 402 -33.15 -25.50 13.07
C GLU A 402 -31.89 -24.67 13.38
N LYS A 403 -31.84 -24.09 14.59
CA LYS A 403 -30.65 -23.35 15.04
C LYS A 403 -29.42 -24.28 15.07
N GLY A 404 -28.34 -23.85 14.41
CA GLY A 404 -27.08 -24.57 14.36
C GLY A 404 -27.04 -25.70 13.32
N GLU A 405 -28.13 -25.91 12.57
CA GLU A 405 -28.16 -26.85 11.46
C GLU A 405 -27.14 -26.48 10.39
N LYS A 406 -26.52 -27.49 9.77
CA LYS A 406 -25.53 -27.31 8.72
C LYS A 406 -26.21 -27.29 7.35
N ILE A 407 -25.87 -26.28 6.55
CA ILE A 407 -26.28 -26.17 5.16
C ILE A 407 -25.02 -26.27 4.31
N THR A 408 -25.01 -27.21 3.38
CA THR A 408 -23.91 -27.41 2.44
C THR A 408 -24.31 -26.93 1.07
N VAL A 409 -23.53 -26.04 0.46
CA VAL A 409 -23.72 -25.55 -0.90
C VAL A 409 -22.53 -25.97 -1.74
N THR A 410 -22.76 -26.68 -2.84
CA THR A 410 -21.70 -27.18 -3.72
C THR A 410 -21.84 -26.59 -5.11
N ILE A 411 -20.79 -25.93 -5.58
CA ILE A 411 -20.65 -25.47 -6.97
C ILE A 411 -19.78 -26.50 -7.72
N GLY A 412 -20.34 -27.10 -8.75
CA GLY A 412 -19.66 -28.14 -9.54
C GLY A 412 -19.23 -27.66 -10.92
N THR A 413 -18.37 -28.44 -11.57
CA THR A 413 -17.91 -28.20 -12.95
C THR A 413 -18.54 -29.11 -14.00
N ASP A 414 -19.31 -30.11 -13.57
CA ASP A 414 -19.83 -31.13 -14.46
C ASP A 414 -20.91 -30.52 -15.36
N ASP A 415 -20.77 -30.71 -16.67
CA ASP A 415 -21.65 -30.13 -17.70
C ASP A 415 -21.85 -28.60 -17.60
N ALA A 416 -20.90 -27.89 -16.97
CA ALA A 416 -21.00 -26.45 -16.73
C ALA A 416 -20.98 -25.59 -18.02
N GLY A 417 -20.51 -26.14 -19.14
CA GLY A 417 -20.48 -25.47 -20.46
C GLY A 417 -19.52 -24.27 -20.55
N GLY A 418 -18.54 -24.21 -19.65
CA GLY A 418 -17.52 -23.17 -19.52
C GLY A 418 -16.91 -23.16 -18.12
N ASN A 419 -16.17 -22.10 -17.75
CA ASN A 419 -15.58 -22.03 -16.41
C ASN A 419 -16.65 -21.81 -15.32
N ALA A 420 -16.74 -22.72 -14.35
CA ALA A 420 -17.48 -22.48 -13.11
C ALA A 420 -16.77 -21.40 -12.29
N HIS A 421 -17.52 -20.61 -11.53
CA HIS A 421 -17.02 -19.51 -10.70
C HIS A 421 -17.55 -19.69 -9.28
N ALA A 422 -16.67 -19.61 -8.29
CA ALA A 422 -16.98 -19.71 -6.88
C ALA A 422 -16.40 -18.47 -6.17
N ASP A 423 -17.28 -17.68 -5.55
CA ASP A 423 -16.96 -16.39 -4.93
C ASP A 423 -17.50 -16.34 -3.49
N ALA A 424 -18.81 -16.29 -3.28
CA ALA A 424 -19.37 -16.42 -1.93
C ALA A 424 -20.73 -17.10 -1.92
N VAL A 425 -21.08 -17.65 -0.76
CA VAL A 425 -22.40 -18.22 -0.46
C VAL A 425 -23.00 -17.50 0.74
N LEU A 426 -24.29 -17.19 0.65
CA LEU A 426 -25.02 -16.46 1.68
C LEU A 426 -26.27 -17.22 2.14
N LEU A 427 -26.53 -17.13 3.44
CA LEU A 427 -27.79 -17.53 4.08
C LEU A 427 -28.52 -16.27 4.54
N VAL A 428 -29.61 -15.92 3.87
CA VAL A 428 -30.37 -14.69 4.13
C VAL A 428 -31.74 -15.03 4.71
N PRO A 429 -32.10 -14.56 5.92
CA PRO A 429 -33.42 -14.80 6.50
C PRO A 429 -34.53 -14.27 5.60
N ARG A 430 -35.59 -15.07 5.41
CA ARG A 430 -36.82 -14.57 4.79
C ARG A 430 -37.63 -13.81 5.84
N LYS A 431 -38.09 -12.61 5.48
CA LYS A 431 -39.03 -11.85 6.29
C LYS A 431 -40.46 -12.30 6.05
#